data_AF-A0A067PBV5-F1
#
_entry.id   AF-A0A067PBV5-F1
#
_cell.length_a   1.000
_cell.length_b   1.000
_cell.length_c   1.000
_cell.angle_alpha   90.00
_cell.angle_beta   90.00
_cell.angle_gamma   90.00
#
_symmetry.space_group_name_H-M   'P 1'
#
loop_
_entity.id
_entity.type
_entity.pdbx_description
1 polymer ?
#
loop_
_entity_poly.entity_id
_entity_poly.type
_entity_poly.pdbx_seq_one_letter_code
_entity_poly.pdbx_strand_id
1 'polypeptide(L)'
;DQTGLSLFPTGKHTYEKKGAKDVSVAGHDEKRQTTVVTASSMSGNMLPFQSIWGGLTAQSLPSTRAARHDEADSLSFTYRHGDKCHWSSQDTMKAWVLQTLIPYLKRMQEKNNLPAGFKSLL
;
A
#
# COMPACT_ATOMS: atom_id res chain seq x y z
N ASP A 1 9.43 5.96 -3.21
CA ASP A 1 9.38 6.44 -1.82
C ASP A 1 8.49 5.52 -0.99
N GLN A 2 8.64 5.53 0.34
CA GLN A 2 7.78 4.79 1.27
C GLN A 2 7.33 5.72 2.39
N THR A 3 6.01 5.85 2.57
CA THR A 3 5.44 6.79 3.54
C THR A 3 4.40 6.13 4.44
N GLY A 4 4.37 6.54 5.72
CA GLY A 4 3.38 6.09 6.68
C GLY A 4 2.11 6.93 6.56
N LEU A 5 0.97 6.28 6.31
CA LEU A 5 -0.35 6.89 6.31
C LEU A 5 -1.07 6.57 7.62
N SER A 6 -1.40 7.61 8.40
CA SER A 6 -2.19 7.46 9.61
C SER A 6 -3.69 7.40 9.31
N LEU A 7 -4.34 6.37 9.82
CA LEU A 7 -5.78 6.16 9.73
C LEU A 7 -6.41 6.71 11.00
N PHE A 8 -7.09 7.85 10.87
CA PHE A 8 -7.84 8.45 11.96
C PHE A 8 -9.30 8.01 11.85
N PRO A 9 -9.82 7.23 12.83
CA PRO A 9 -11.24 7.00 12.89
C PRO A 9 -11.95 8.32 13.22
N THR A 10 -12.74 8.83 12.28
CA THR A 10 -13.55 10.06 12.43
C THR A 10 -14.97 9.77 12.94
N GLY A 11 -15.30 8.50 13.19
CA GLY A 11 -16.60 8.06 13.67
C GLY A 11 -16.79 8.23 15.18
N LYS A 12 -18.05 8.14 15.64
CA LYS A 12 -18.43 8.13 17.07
C LYS A 12 -18.41 6.72 17.69
N HIS A 13 -17.76 5.77 17.03
CA HIS A 13 -17.74 4.38 17.43
C HIS A 13 -16.30 3.94 17.73
N THR A 14 -16.16 3.13 18.77
CA THR A 14 -14.90 2.54 19.22
C THR A 14 -15.04 1.02 19.29
N TYR A 15 -13.92 0.31 19.22
CA TYR A 15 -13.85 -1.13 19.51
C TYR A 15 -13.63 -1.42 21.00
N GLU A 16 -13.69 -0.40 21.86
CA GLU A 16 -13.59 -0.56 23.32
C GLU A 16 -14.75 -1.38 23.90
N LYS A 17 -14.55 -1.94 25.11
CA LYS A 17 -15.57 -2.70 25.81
C LYS A 17 -16.87 -1.89 25.97
N LYS A 18 -17.99 -2.49 25.56
CA LYS A 18 -19.32 -1.87 25.67
C LYS A 18 -19.60 -1.48 27.13
N GLY A 19 -19.94 -0.21 27.35
CA GLY A 19 -20.19 0.36 28.69
C GLY A 19 -18.96 0.97 29.37
N ALA A 20 -17.78 0.97 28.72
CA ALA A 20 -16.65 1.75 29.17
C ALA A 20 -16.99 3.25 29.22
N LYS A 21 -16.62 3.90 30.33
CA LYS A 21 -16.80 5.36 30.52
C LYS A 21 -15.58 6.13 30.04
N ASP A 22 -14.40 5.53 30.19
CA ASP A 22 -13.13 6.04 29.68
C ASP A 22 -12.79 5.27 28.40
N VAL A 23 -12.99 5.92 27.27
CA VAL A 23 -12.65 5.39 25.94
C VAL A 23 -11.46 6.21 25.44
N SER A 24 -10.34 5.53 25.19
CA SER A 24 -9.20 6.19 24.53
C SER A 24 -9.67 6.71 23.17
N VAL A 25 -9.58 8.03 22.99
CA VAL A 25 -9.99 8.69 21.75
C VAL A 25 -8.92 8.45 20.68
N ALA A 26 -9.38 8.26 19.45
CA ALA A 26 -8.56 8.16 18.25
C ALA A 26 -7.36 9.13 18.27
N GLY A 27 -6.14 8.58 18.26
CA GLY A 27 -4.90 9.37 18.23
C GLY A 27 -4.16 9.51 19.57
N HIS A 28 -4.74 9.08 20.69
CA HIS A 28 -4.06 9.14 22.00
C HIS A 28 -3.20 7.89 22.29
N ASP A 29 -3.69 6.67 21.98
CA ASP A 29 -2.93 5.42 22.23
C ASP A 29 -2.67 4.55 20.99
N GLU A 30 -3.67 4.32 20.11
CA GLU A 30 -3.51 3.44 18.95
C GLU A 30 -3.38 4.22 17.63
N LYS A 31 -2.14 4.43 17.18
CA LYS A 31 -1.85 4.96 15.83
C LYS A 31 -1.99 3.82 14.82
N ARG A 32 -3.18 3.64 14.24
CA ARG A 32 -3.36 2.74 13.10
C ARG A 32 -2.69 3.37 11.89
N GLN A 33 -1.58 2.79 11.46
CA GLN A 33 -0.82 3.25 10.30
C GLN A 33 -0.66 2.13 9.28
N THR A 34 -0.63 2.51 8.01
CA THR A 34 -0.22 1.65 6.90
C THR A 34 0.96 2.30 6.20
N THR A 35 1.86 1.52 5.61
CA THR A 35 2.92 2.06 4.76
C THR A 35 2.51 1.97 3.30
N VAL A 36 2.56 3.10 2.58
CA VAL A 36 2.33 3.15 1.14
C VAL A 36 3.67 3.26 0.42
N VAL A 37 3.93 2.33 -0.49
CA VAL A 37 5.05 2.36 -1.43
C VAL A 37 4.56 3.02 -2.71
N THR A 38 5.18 4.14 -3.07
CA THR A 38 4.82 4.93 -4.24
C THR A 38 6.04 5.14 -5.13
N ALA A 39 5.81 5.21 -6.43
CA ALA A 39 6.83 5.56 -7.40
C ALA A 39 6.22 6.36 -8.54
N SER A 40 6.98 7.31 -9.04
CA SER A 40 6.74 8.00 -10.30
C SER A 40 7.89 7.70 -11.26
N SER A 41 7.64 7.83 -12.55
CA SER A 41 8.69 7.86 -13.57
C SER A 41 9.02 9.30 -13.98
N MET A 42 10.20 9.53 -14.58
CA MET A 42 10.60 10.81 -15.17
C MET A 42 9.58 11.44 -16.13
N SER A 43 8.77 10.63 -16.83
CA SER A 43 7.69 11.14 -17.71
C SER A 43 6.44 11.63 -16.96
N GLY A 44 6.47 11.66 -15.63
CA GLY A 44 5.34 12.09 -14.79
C GLY A 44 4.28 11.02 -14.54
N ASN A 45 4.47 9.78 -14.99
CA ASN A 45 3.52 8.70 -14.71
C ASN A 45 3.67 8.21 -13.27
N MET A 46 2.55 8.03 -12.59
CA MET A 46 2.49 7.31 -11.32
C MET A 46 2.40 5.81 -11.57
N LEU A 47 3.22 5.04 -10.87
CA LEU A 47 3.10 3.58 -10.85
C LEU A 47 2.01 3.18 -9.84
N PRO A 48 1.37 2.02 -10.04
CA PRO A 48 0.46 1.44 -9.06
C PRO A 48 1.12 1.38 -7.67
N PHE A 49 0.42 1.86 -6.64
CA PHE A 49 0.98 1.83 -5.29
C PHE A 49 0.80 0.45 -4.64
N GLN A 50 1.71 0.14 -3.71
CA GLN A 50 1.54 -0.97 -2.78
C GLN A 50 1.21 -0.42 -1.40
N SER A 51 0.23 -0.99 -0.71
CA SER A 51 -0.03 -0.68 0.71
C SER A 51 0.29 -1.87 1.60
N ILE A 52 0.94 -1.59 2.73
CA ILE A 52 1.46 -2.57 3.67
C ILE A 52 0.76 -2.34 5.02
N TRP A 53 0.10 -3.38 5.49
CA TRP A 53 -0.75 -3.34 6.68
C TRP A 53 -0.14 -4.18 7.81
N GLY A 54 -0.36 -3.77 9.06
CA GLY A 54 -0.02 -4.63 10.19
C GLY A 54 -0.94 -5.83 10.25
N GLY A 55 -0.40 -7.03 10.47
CA GLY A 55 -1.16 -8.26 10.64
C GLY A 55 -0.59 -9.45 9.86
N LEU A 56 -1.24 -10.60 10.05
CA LEU A 56 -0.77 -11.91 9.60
C LEU A 56 -1.60 -12.53 8.47
N THR A 57 -2.79 -11.99 8.21
CA THR A 57 -3.77 -12.65 7.34
C THR A 57 -4.35 -11.66 6.33
N ALA A 58 -5.03 -12.19 5.31
CA ALA A 58 -5.77 -11.38 4.35
C ALA A 58 -6.86 -10.51 5.01
N GLN A 59 -7.34 -10.86 6.20
CA GLN A 59 -8.31 -10.03 6.95
C GLN A 59 -7.70 -8.73 7.49
N SER A 60 -6.37 -8.63 7.53
CA SER A 60 -5.64 -7.41 7.90
C SER A 60 -5.50 -6.43 6.73
N LEU A 61 -5.84 -6.86 5.51
CA LEU A 61 -5.81 -6.04 4.30
C LEU A 61 -7.15 -5.33 4.10
N PRO A 62 -7.22 -4.32 3.21
CA PRO A 62 -8.48 -3.74 2.77
C PRO A 62 -9.45 -4.84 2.32
N SER A 63 -10.71 -4.72 2.73
CA SER A 63 -11.73 -5.69 2.35
C SER A 63 -11.93 -5.68 0.84
N THR A 64 -12.04 -6.85 0.23
CA THR A 64 -12.43 -6.99 -1.18
C THR A 64 -13.81 -6.44 -1.51
N ARG A 65 -14.63 -6.17 -0.48
CA ARG A 65 -15.95 -5.53 -0.62
C ARG A 65 -15.91 -4.03 -0.31
N ALA A 66 -14.73 -3.46 -0.07
CA ALA A 66 -14.59 -2.03 0.18
C ALA A 66 -14.99 -1.24 -1.08
N ALA A 67 -15.50 -0.03 -0.87
CA ALA A 67 -15.81 0.86 -1.98
C ALA A 67 -14.56 1.08 -2.85
N ARG A 68 -14.74 0.94 -4.17
CA ARG A 68 -13.68 1.14 -5.19
C ARG A 68 -12.55 0.09 -5.16
N HIS A 69 -12.74 -1.06 -4.50
CA HIS A 69 -11.76 -2.15 -4.59
C HIS A 69 -11.58 -2.63 -6.04
N ASP A 70 -12.67 -2.78 -6.78
CA ASP A 70 -12.62 -3.18 -8.20
C ASP A 70 -11.81 -2.20 -9.08
N GLU A 71 -11.91 -0.90 -8.80
CA GLU A 71 -11.12 0.12 -9.48
C GLU A 71 -9.63 -0.03 -9.13
N ALA A 72 -9.31 -0.25 -7.87
CA ALA A 72 -7.95 -0.46 -7.42
C ALA A 72 -7.31 -1.71 -8.06
N ASP A 73 -8.08 -2.79 -8.19
CA ASP A 73 -7.67 -4.01 -8.88
C ASP A 73 -7.42 -3.74 -10.37
N SER A 74 -8.30 -2.97 -11.03
CA SER A 74 -8.12 -2.56 -12.43
C SER A 74 -6.86 -1.72 -12.66
N LEU A 75 -6.47 -0.92 -11.66
CA LEU A 75 -5.25 -0.11 -11.65
C LEU A 75 -4.03 -0.90 -11.16
N SER A 76 -4.18 -2.18 -10.83
CA SER A 76 -3.12 -3.08 -10.36
C SER A 76 -2.46 -2.62 -9.05
N PHE A 77 -3.22 -1.99 -8.14
CA PHE A 77 -2.73 -1.74 -6.79
C PHE A 77 -2.52 -3.06 -6.06
N THR A 78 -1.53 -3.08 -5.16
CA THR A 78 -1.19 -4.31 -4.41
C THR A 78 -1.29 -4.09 -2.91
N TYR A 79 -1.70 -5.14 -2.20
CA TYR A 79 -1.91 -5.13 -0.76
C TYR A 79 -1.06 -6.22 -0.12
N ARG A 80 -0.29 -5.88 0.92
CA ARG A 80 0.55 -6.82 1.66
C ARG A 80 0.42 -6.58 3.16
N HIS A 81 0.78 -7.57 3.96
CA HIS A 81 0.83 -7.44 5.42
C HIS A 81 2.26 -7.69 5.92
N GLY A 82 2.69 -6.93 6.93
CA GLY A 82 4.05 -6.93 7.48
C GLY A 82 4.20 -7.76 8.78
N ASP A 83 3.38 -8.80 8.94
CA ASP A 83 3.29 -9.62 10.15
C ASP A 83 2.92 -8.80 11.39
N LYS A 84 3.88 -8.42 12.24
CA LYS A 84 3.61 -7.69 13.49
C LYS A 84 3.46 -6.18 13.30
N CYS A 85 3.91 -5.64 12.17
CA CYS A 85 3.94 -4.19 11.93
C CYS A 85 3.56 -3.85 10.49
N HIS A 86 3.34 -2.57 10.22
CA HIS A 86 2.94 -2.09 8.89
C HIS A 86 4.12 -1.70 8.00
N TRP A 87 5.36 -1.89 8.45
CA TRP A 87 6.55 -1.42 7.73
C TRP A 87 6.86 -2.26 6.50
N SER A 88 7.49 -1.64 5.49
CA SER A 88 8.05 -2.39 4.38
C SER A 88 9.21 -3.26 4.86
N SER A 89 9.15 -4.53 4.48
CA SER A 89 10.24 -5.49 4.62
C SER A 89 10.92 -5.72 3.26
N GLN A 90 12.10 -6.35 3.29
CA GLN A 90 12.79 -6.77 2.08
C GLN A 90 11.89 -7.66 1.19
N ASP A 91 11.06 -8.50 1.79
CA ASP A 91 10.13 -9.38 1.06
C ASP A 91 9.04 -8.58 0.34
N THR A 92 8.37 -7.66 1.06
CA THR A 92 7.34 -6.79 0.45
C THR A 92 7.91 -5.93 -0.68
N MET A 93 9.14 -5.44 -0.51
CA MET A 93 9.82 -4.64 -1.52
C MET A 93 10.20 -5.48 -2.75
N LYS A 94 10.71 -6.71 -2.56
CA LYS A 94 10.95 -7.66 -3.65
C LYS A 94 9.66 -7.95 -4.43
N ALA A 95 8.56 -8.19 -3.72
CA ALA A 95 7.26 -8.40 -4.34
C ALA A 95 6.83 -7.19 -5.17
N TRP A 96 6.96 -5.96 -4.65
CA TRP A 96 6.65 -4.74 -5.40
C TRP A 96 7.52 -4.58 -6.65
N VAL A 97 8.83 -4.85 -6.56
CA VAL A 97 9.74 -4.79 -7.71
C VAL A 97 9.30 -5.77 -8.80
N LEU A 98 9.03 -7.02 -8.44
CA LEU A 98 8.67 -8.07 -9.39
C LEU A 98 7.28 -7.86 -10.00
N GLN A 99 6.31 -7.38 -9.21
CA GLN A 99 4.90 -7.28 -9.62
C GLN A 99 4.55 -5.94 -10.26
N THR A 100 5.28 -4.87 -9.94
CA THR A 100 4.93 -3.51 -10.37
C THR A 100 6.05 -2.87 -11.19
N LEU A 101 7.27 -2.82 -10.64
CA LEU A 101 8.36 -2.08 -11.25
C LEU A 101 8.86 -2.72 -12.56
N ILE A 102 9.17 -4.02 -12.53
CA ILE A 102 9.69 -4.74 -13.70
C ILE A 102 8.67 -4.74 -14.86
N PRO A 103 7.37 -5.07 -14.64
CA PRO A 103 6.37 -4.97 -15.70
C PRO A 103 6.24 -3.55 -16.28
N TYR A 104 6.30 -2.51 -15.45
CA TYR A 104 6.30 -1.13 -15.91
C TYR A 104 7.48 -0.84 -16.84
N LEU A 105 8.70 -1.21 -16.41
CA LEU A 105 9.92 -0.99 -17.16
C LEU A 105 9.89 -1.70 -18.52
N LYS A 106 9.46 -2.97 -18.56
CA LYS A 106 9.33 -3.74 -19.81
C LYS A 106 8.38 -3.08 -20.79
N ARG A 107 7.18 -2.69 -20.32
CA ARG A 107 6.20 -1.98 -21.14
C ARG A 107 6.76 -0.66 -21.69
N MET A 108 7.53 0.07 -20.90
CA MET A 108 8.16 1.31 -21.36
C MET A 108 9.29 1.07 -22.35
N GLN A 109 10.07 -0.01 -22.22
CA GLN A 109 11.07 -0.40 -23.21
C GLN A 109 10.44 -0.73 -24.55
N GLU A 110 9.38 -1.55 -24.55
CA GLU A 110 8.63 -1.92 -25.75
C GLU A 110 8.01 -0.68 -26.42
N LYS A 111 7.35 0.19 -25.64
CA LYS A 111 6.71 1.40 -26.15
C LYS A 111 7.70 2.37 -26.80
N ASN A 112 8.94 2.45 -26.29
CA ASN A 112 9.96 3.37 -26.79
C ASN A 112 10.97 2.68 -27.73
N ASN A 113 10.77 1.41 -28.08
CA ASN A 113 11.70 0.61 -28.89
C ASN A 113 13.14 0.61 -28.35
N LEU A 114 13.29 0.56 -27.02
CA LEU A 114 14.60 0.63 -26.37
C LEU A 114 15.22 -0.78 -26.23
N PRO A 115 16.56 -0.90 -26.34
CA PRO A 115 17.25 -2.15 -26.10
C PRO A 115 17.13 -2.62 -24.65
N ALA A 116 17.20 -3.93 -24.44
CA ALA A 116 17.18 -4.53 -23.12
C ALA A 116 18.29 -3.97 -22.23
N GLY A 117 17.96 -3.58 -21.00
CA GLY A 117 18.92 -3.05 -20.03
C GLY A 117 19.12 -1.53 -20.06
N PHE A 118 18.28 -0.78 -20.78
CA PHE A 118 18.29 0.69 -20.72
C PHE A 118 17.95 1.19 -19.30
N LYS A 119 18.87 1.95 -18.69
CA LYS A 119 18.88 2.24 -17.24
C LYS A 119 18.08 3.49 -16.82
N SER A 120 17.60 4.31 -17.76
CA SER A 120 16.94 5.60 -17.46
C SER A 120 15.47 5.56 -17.86
N LEU A 121 14.64 4.94 -17.02
CA LEU A 121 13.18 4.81 -17.22
C LEU A 121 12.36 5.15 -15.96
N LEU A 122 13.04 5.50 -14.86
CA LEU A 122 12.46 5.88 -13.57
C LEU A 122 12.88 7.29 -13.22
#